data_AF-A0A6G3MMP1-F1
#
_entry.id   AF-A0A6G3MMP1-F1
#
_cell.length_a   1.000
_cell.length_b   1.000
_cell.length_c   1.000
_cell.angle_alpha   90.00
_cell.angle_beta   90.00
_cell.angle_gamma   90.00
#
_symmetry.space_group_name_H-M   'P 1'
#
loop_
_entity.id
_entity.type
_entity.pdbx_description
1 polymer ?
#
loop_
_entity_poly.entity_id
_entity_poly.type
_entity_poly.pdbx_seq_one_letter_code
_entity_poly.pdbx_strand_id
1 'polypeptide(L)'
;KGETLRDITCHPVRPIIYSVSNGLISVWNNTSTECWSAYAPNFRELEQNVEYEEAEGEFDVKDEDKPCQSKENIHDIHNYSEYIDILTLEKPLYCSSDETGQELHINATCIAAEEVSSDKSDSFLD
;
A
#
# COMPACT_ATOMS: atom_id res chain seq x y z
N LYS A 1 5.58 -18.76 -34.21
CA LYS A 1 4.13 -18.82 -34.49
C LYS A 1 3.46 -18.23 -33.25
N GLY A 2 2.74 -17.12 -33.36
CA GLY A 2 2.11 -16.47 -32.21
C GLY A 2 0.95 -17.32 -31.66
N GLU A 3 0.66 -17.17 -30.37
CA GLU A 3 -0.49 -17.78 -29.74
C GLU A 3 -1.77 -16.98 -30.06
N THR A 4 -2.91 -17.67 -30.16
CA THR A 4 -4.22 -17.04 -30.36
C THR A 4 -4.93 -16.82 -29.03
N LEU A 5 -5.22 -15.56 -28.72
CA LEU A 5 -6.09 -15.17 -27.62
C LEU A 5 -7.53 -15.62 -27.89
N ARG A 6 -8.15 -16.30 -26.92
CA ARG A 6 -9.56 -16.73 -27.01
C ARG A 6 -10.51 -15.75 -26.34
N ASP A 7 -10.19 -15.31 -25.12
CA ASP A 7 -11.07 -14.48 -24.32
C ASP A 7 -10.28 -13.59 -23.36
N ILE A 8 -10.89 -12.48 -22.94
CA ILE A 8 -10.35 -11.50 -21.99
C ILE A 8 -11.47 -10.95 -21.11
N THR A 9 -11.23 -10.88 -19.80
CA THR A 9 -12.17 -10.29 -18.85
C THR A 9 -11.44 -9.51 -17.76
N CYS A 10 -12.07 -8.49 -17.21
CA CYS A 10 -11.51 -7.62 -16.19
C CYS A 10 -12.22 -7.85 -14.86
N HIS A 11 -11.47 -7.82 -13.77
CA HIS A 11 -12.07 -7.83 -12.44
C HIS A 11 -12.88 -6.52 -12.24
N PRO A 12 -14.10 -6.57 -11.70
CA PRO A 12 -15.00 -5.40 -11.64
C PRO A 12 -14.48 -4.26 -10.74
N VAL A 13 -13.72 -4.61 -9.69
CA VAL A 13 -13.25 -3.66 -8.65
C VAL A 13 -11.73 -3.47 -8.60
N ARG A 14 -10.94 -4.49 -8.94
CA ARG A 14 -9.48 -4.49 -8.84
C ARG A 14 -8.88 -4.33 -10.23
N PRO A 15 -7.74 -3.65 -10.39
CA PRO A 15 -7.05 -3.52 -11.67
C PRO A 15 -6.35 -4.84 -12.04
N ILE A 16 -7.15 -5.87 -12.32
CA ILE A 16 -6.72 -7.21 -12.66
C ILE A 16 -7.41 -7.62 -13.98
N ILE A 17 -6.63 -8.19 -14.90
CA ILE A 17 -7.11 -8.69 -16.18
C ILE A 17 -6.84 -10.20 -16.26
N TYR A 18 -7.81 -10.95 -16.76
CA TYR A 18 -7.70 -12.37 -17.04
C TYR A 18 -7.74 -12.56 -18.56
N SER A 19 -6.83 -13.36 -19.11
CA SER A 19 -6.81 -13.71 -20.53
C SER A 19 -6.66 -15.21 -20.73
N VAL A 20 -7.33 -15.77 -21.73
CA VAL A 20 -7.26 -17.22 -22.04
C VAL A 20 -6.60 -17.43 -23.39
N SER A 21 -5.50 -18.18 -23.43
CA SER A 21 -4.83 -18.62 -24.67
C SER A 21 -4.48 -20.10 -24.57
N ASN A 22 -4.83 -20.89 -25.59
CA ASN A 22 -4.44 -22.30 -25.72
C ASN A 22 -4.66 -23.20 -24.46
N GLY A 23 -5.68 -22.91 -23.65
CA GLY A 23 -5.99 -23.66 -22.41
C GLY A 23 -5.27 -23.14 -21.16
N LEU A 24 -4.44 -22.10 -21.28
CA LEU A 24 -3.81 -21.37 -20.18
C LEU A 24 -4.63 -20.11 -19.85
N ILE A 25 -4.70 -19.80 -18.55
CA ILE A 25 -5.29 -18.56 -18.05
C ILE A 25 -4.13 -17.71 -17.51
N SER A 26 -3.90 -16.55 -18.10
CA SER A 26 -2.93 -15.57 -17.61
C SER A 26 -3.64 -14.51 -16.78
N VAL A 27 -3.02 -14.12 -15.67
CA VAL A 27 -3.49 -13.06 -14.78
C VAL A 27 -2.52 -11.89 -14.88
N TRP A 28 -3.04 -10.70 -15.17
CA TRP A 28 -2.27 -9.47 -15.24
C TRP A 28 -2.73 -8.55 -14.12
N ASN A 29 -1.83 -8.14 -13.25
CA ASN A 29 -2.08 -7.17 -12.19
C ASN A 29 -0.92 -6.17 -12.13
N ASN A 30 -1.10 -5.10 -11.36
CA ASN A 30 0.03 -4.27 -10.97
C ASN A 30 0.85 -5.05 -9.93
N THR A 31 2.14 -5.24 -10.17
CA THR A 31 3.04 -5.79 -9.16
C THR A 31 3.17 -4.76 -8.05
N SER A 32 2.88 -5.14 -6.81
CA SER A 32 3.10 -4.24 -5.68
C SER A 32 4.60 -4.00 -5.53
N THR A 33 5.05 -2.78 -5.78
CA THR A 33 6.40 -2.37 -5.39
C THR A 33 6.48 -2.39 -3.87
N GLU A 34 7.44 -3.10 -3.32
CA GLU A 34 7.63 -3.18 -1.87
C GLU A 34 8.06 -1.82 -1.33
N CYS A 35 7.17 -1.14 -0.61
CA CYS A 35 7.50 0.10 0.08
C CYS A 35 8.14 -0.23 1.43
N TRP A 36 9.44 0.02 1.58
CA TRP A 36 10.16 -0.23 2.84
C TRP A 36 9.60 0.60 4.00
N SER A 37 8.95 1.72 3.71
CA SER A 37 8.23 2.55 4.69
C SER A 37 7.03 1.87 5.35
N ALA A 38 6.52 0.75 4.81
CA ALA A 38 5.45 -0.01 5.44
C ALA A 38 5.89 -0.66 6.78
N TYR A 39 7.19 -0.89 6.95
CA TYR A 39 7.74 -1.51 8.16
C TYR A 39 8.04 -0.51 9.28
N ALA A 40 8.24 0.76 8.94
CA ALA A 40 8.55 1.81 9.89
C ALA A 40 7.88 3.12 9.45
N PRO A 41 6.88 3.62 10.19
CA PRO A 41 6.07 4.78 9.76
C PRO A 41 6.86 6.09 9.73
N ASN A 42 7.97 6.16 10.47
CA ASN A 42 8.92 7.28 10.45
C ASN A 42 10.05 7.10 9.42
N PHE A 43 10.06 5.99 8.68
CA PHE A 43 11.03 5.73 7.64
C PHE A 43 10.48 6.21 6.30
N ARG A 44 11.27 7.02 5.60
CA ARG A 44 10.97 7.48 4.25
C ARG A 44 12.02 6.92 3.31
N GLU A 45 11.56 6.20 2.29
CA GLU A 45 12.42 5.74 1.20
C GLU A 45 12.84 6.92 0.33
N LEU A 46 14.13 6.98 0.00
CA LEU A 46 14.73 8.02 -0.83
C LEU A 46 15.07 7.41 -2.19
N GLU A 47 14.45 7.92 -3.27
CA GLU A 47 14.82 7.55 -4.64
C GLU A 47 16.15 8.16 -5.08
N GLN A 48 16.50 9.31 -4.49
CA GLN A 48 17.75 10.04 -4.72
C GLN A 48 18.28 10.58 -3.40
N ASN A 49 19.60 10.80 -3.34
CA ASN A 49 20.22 11.38 -2.16
C ASN A 49 19.67 12.79 -1.89
N VAL A 50 19.27 13.03 -0.64
CA VAL A 50 18.84 14.33 -0.16
C VAL A 50 19.87 14.80 0.86
N GLU A 51 20.21 16.09 0.79
CA GLU A 51 21.07 16.71 1.80
C GLU A 51 20.30 16.87 3.11
N TYR A 52 20.93 16.48 4.20
CA TYR A 52 20.33 16.54 5.53
C TYR A 52 20.55 17.94 6.12
N GLU A 53 19.47 18.67 6.38
CA GLU A 53 19.51 19.96 7.10
C GLU A 53 19.29 19.69 8.59
N GLU A 54 20.39 19.65 9.36
CA GLU A 54 20.35 19.40 10.80
C GLU A 54 19.70 20.58 11.53
N ALA A 55 18.80 20.30 12.47
CA ALA A 55 18.27 21.33 13.35
C ALA A 55 19.31 21.67 14.42
N GLU A 56 19.52 22.96 14.73
CA GLU A 56 20.55 23.44 15.67
C GLU A 56 20.52 22.74 17.05
N GLY A 57 19.33 22.32 17.51
CA GLY A 57 19.13 21.63 18.79
C GLY A 57 19.02 20.10 18.71
N GLU A 58 19.38 19.46 17.58
CA GLU A 58 19.28 18.00 17.41
C GLU A 58 20.22 17.22 18.34
N PHE A 59 21.41 17.76 18.59
CA PHE A 59 22.45 17.11 19.41
C PHE A 59 22.60 17.71 20.80
N ASP A 60 21.74 18.67 21.15
CA ASP A 60 21.73 19.25 22.48
C ASP A 60 21.28 18.20 23.50
N VAL A 61 22.09 17.99 24.54
CA VAL A 61 21.59 17.35 25.74
C VAL A 61 20.49 18.25 26.28
N LYS A 62 19.27 17.71 26.47
CA LYS A 62 18.21 18.46 27.14
C LYS A 62 18.74 18.83 28.52
N ASP A 63 19.12 20.09 28.70
CA ASP A 63 19.45 20.61 30.03
C ASP A 63 18.25 20.33 30.93
N GLU A 64 18.45 19.45 31.91
CA GLU A 64 17.49 19.18 33.00
C GLU A 64 17.09 20.47 33.73
N ASP A 65 17.90 21.54 33.59
CA ASP A 65 17.75 22.85 34.22
C ASP A 65 17.22 23.96 33.29
N LYS A 66 17.00 23.70 31.99
CA LYS A 66 16.19 24.63 31.18
C LYS A 66 14.81 24.61 31.83
N PRO A 67 14.25 25.74 32.30
CA PRO A 67 12.84 25.75 32.65
C PRO A 67 12.16 25.27 31.38
N CYS A 68 11.55 24.08 31.45
CA CYS A 68 10.63 23.67 30.43
C CYS A 68 9.83 24.93 30.13
N GLN A 69 9.81 25.39 28.88
CA GLN A 69 8.66 26.11 28.38
C GLN A 69 7.52 25.12 28.50
N SER A 70 7.07 25.00 29.73
CA SER A 70 6.17 24.03 30.23
C SER A 70 4.86 24.71 30.00
N LYS A 71 4.06 24.04 29.16
CA LYS A 71 2.62 24.21 29.05
C LYS A 71 2.14 25.26 28.05
N GLU A 72 2.64 25.20 26.82
CA GLU A 72 1.80 25.53 25.65
C GLU A 72 1.41 24.29 24.82
N ASN A 73 1.54 23.09 25.39
CA ASN A 73 1.09 21.85 24.73
C ASN A 73 0.29 20.89 25.63
N ILE A 74 -0.10 21.33 26.84
CA ILE A 74 -1.17 20.64 27.60
C ILE A 74 -2.56 21.10 27.11
N HIS A 75 -2.63 22.16 26.30
CA HIS A 75 -3.90 22.56 25.67
C HIS A 75 -4.26 21.70 24.45
N ASP A 76 -3.27 21.03 23.84
CA ASP A 76 -3.50 20.24 22.62
C ASP A 76 -4.00 18.82 22.90
N ILE A 77 -3.79 18.27 24.11
CA ILE A 77 -4.34 16.95 24.49
C ILE A 77 -5.88 16.97 24.46
N HIS A 78 -6.50 18.12 24.72
CA HIS A 78 -7.96 18.27 24.69
C HIS A 78 -8.53 18.35 23.26
N ASN A 79 -7.68 18.42 22.23
CA ASN A 79 -8.12 18.48 20.83
C ASN A 79 -8.12 17.11 20.12
N TYR A 80 -7.72 16.04 20.80
CA TYR A 80 -7.73 14.67 20.26
C TYR A 80 -9.00 13.86 20.61
N SER A 81 -9.99 14.47 21.27
CA SER A 81 -11.25 13.80 21.58
C SER A 81 -12.25 13.88 20.43
N GLU A 82 -11.80 13.62 19.20
CA GLU A 82 -12.73 13.48 18.08
C GLU A 82 -13.54 12.19 18.27
N TYR A 83 -14.84 12.25 17.98
CA TYR A 83 -15.70 11.07 18.03
C TYR A 83 -15.40 10.18 16.83
N ILE A 84 -14.77 9.02 17.09
CA ILE A 84 -14.48 8.01 16.07
C ILE A 84 -15.63 6.98 16.06
N ASP A 85 -16.39 6.93 14.97
CA ASP A 85 -17.41 5.90 14.76
C ASP A 85 -16.75 4.61 14.23
N ILE A 86 -16.86 3.54 15.01
CA ILE A 86 -16.36 2.20 14.64
C ILE A 86 -17.47 1.23 14.23
N LEU A 87 -18.73 1.69 14.25
CA LEU A 87 -19.90 0.85 13.99
C LEU A 87 -20.42 1.05 12.57
N THR A 88 -20.33 2.27 12.04
CA THR A 88 -20.74 2.54 10.66
C THR A 88 -19.77 1.89 9.69
N LEU A 89 -20.28 0.95 8.89
CA LEU A 89 -19.54 0.38 7.77
C LEU A 89 -19.58 1.36 6.60
N GLU A 90 -18.41 1.71 6.07
CA GLU A 90 -18.34 2.44 4.81
C GLU A 90 -18.98 1.60 3.70
N LYS A 91 -19.85 2.23 2.91
CA LYS A 91 -20.42 1.59 1.72
C LYS A 91 -19.30 1.45 0.70
N PRO A 92 -19.05 0.24 0.17
CA PRO A 92 -18.06 0.11 -0.88
C PRO A 92 -18.51 0.94 -2.08
N LEU A 93 -17.56 1.62 -2.72
CA LEU A 93 -17.77 2.58 -3.83
C LEU A 93 -18.53 2.01 -5.04
N TYR A 94 -18.80 0.71 -5.06
CA TYR A 94 -19.43 -0.04 -6.15
C TYR A 94 -20.80 -0.63 -5.79
N CYS A 95 -21.35 -0.32 -4.62
CA CYS A 95 -22.77 -0.58 -4.36
C CYS A 95 -23.61 0.39 -5.19
N SER A 96 -24.36 -0.14 -6.16
CA SER A 96 -25.42 0.63 -6.82
C SER A 96 -26.40 1.15 -5.76
N SER A 97 -26.96 2.35 -5.98
CA SER A 97 -27.76 3.08 -4.99
C SER A 97 -29.04 2.34 -4.55
N ASP A 98 -29.42 1.27 -5.24
CA ASP A 98 -30.60 0.45 -5.04
C ASP A 98 -30.31 -0.89 -4.33
N GLU A 99 -29.05 -1.24 -4.09
CA GLU A 99 -28.67 -2.54 -3.52
C GLU A 99 -28.45 -2.44 -2.01
N THR A 100 -29.17 -3.23 -1.22
CA THR A 100 -29.12 -3.21 0.25
C THR A 100 -27.89 -3.91 0.81
N GLY A 101 -26.67 -3.59 0.37
CA GLY A 101 -25.39 -3.88 1.03
C GLY A 101 -25.10 -5.32 1.55
N GLN A 102 -25.94 -6.31 1.24
CA GLN A 102 -25.95 -7.64 1.86
C GLN A 102 -25.40 -8.72 0.91
N GLU A 103 -25.19 -8.39 -0.37
CA GLU A 103 -24.68 -9.33 -1.37
C GLU A 103 -23.30 -8.89 -1.91
N LEU A 104 -22.26 -9.16 -1.13
CA LEU A 104 -20.88 -9.12 -1.63
C LEU A 104 -20.41 -10.55 -1.92
N HIS A 105 -20.97 -11.17 -2.95
CA HIS A 105 -20.43 -12.43 -3.49
C HIS A 105 -19.34 -12.11 -4.51
N ILE A 106 -18.29 -11.38 -4.08
CA ILE A 106 -17.11 -11.16 -4.92
C ILE A 106 -16.19 -12.35 -4.72
N ASN A 107 -16.39 -13.40 -5.52
CA ASN A 107 -15.58 -14.61 -5.53
C ASN A 107 -14.23 -14.31 -6.18
N ALA A 108 -13.42 -13.46 -5.56
CA ALA A 108 -12.05 -13.23 -5.97
C ALA A 108 -11.15 -14.09 -5.08
N THR A 109 -11.13 -15.40 -5.37
CA THR A 109 -10.07 -16.28 -4.89
C THR A 109 -8.74 -15.62 -5.22
N CYS A 110 -7.99 -15.26 -4.20
CA CYS A 110 -6.63 -14.80 -4.32
C CYS A 110 -5.83 -15.98 -4.87
N ILE A 111 -5.60 -16.04 -6.17
CA ILE A 111 -4.56 -16.93 -6.69
C ILE A 111 -3.26 -16.24 -6.30
N ALA A 112 -2.63 -16.72 -5.23
CA ALA A 112 -1.22 -16.42 -4.99
C ALA A 112 -0.46 -16.97 -6.20
N ALA A 113 -0.08 -16.08 -7.11
CA ALA A 113 0.81 -16.45 -8.19
C ALA A 113 2.14 -16.81 -7.55
N GLU A 114 2.52 -18.09 -7.64
CA GLU A 114 3.87 -18.52 -7.34
C GLU A 114 4.77 -17.88 -8.38
N GLU A 115 5.67 -17.00 -7.94
CA GLU A 115 6.64 -16.33 -8.79
C GLU A 115 7.58 -17.40 -9.37
N VAL A 116 7.39 -17.78 -10.64
CA VAL A 116 8.42 -18.51 -11.37
C VAL A 116 9.51 -17.50 -11.70
N SER A 117 10.54 -17.47 -10.86
CA SER A 117 11.77 -16.74 -11.14
C SER A 117 12.37 -17.29 -12.43
N SER A 118 12.38 -16.47 -13.47
CA SER A 118 13.22 -16.72 -14.63
C SER A 118 14.64 -16.36 -14.21
N ASP A 119 15.38 -17.32 -13.64
CA ASP A 119 16.79 -17.17 -13.34
C ASP A 119 17.53 -16.76 -14.61
N LYS A 120 17.83 -15.46 -14.73
CA LYS A 120 18.84 -14.99 -15.67
C LYS A 120 20.17 -15.44 -15.09
N SER A 121 20.69 -16.52 -15.64
CA SER A 121 22.09 -16.88 -15.47
C SER A 121 22.95 -15.75 -16.04
N ASP A 122 23.38 -14.83 -15.18
CA ASP A 122 24.47 -13.92 -15.50
C ASP A 122 25.74 -14.77 -15.62
N SER A 123 26.05 -15.15 -16.86
CA SER A 123 27.36 -15.64 -17.23
C SER A 123 28.35 -14.49 -17.07
N PHE A 124 29.00 -14.44 -15.90
CA PHE A 124 30.19 -13.62 -15.69
C PHE A 124 31.31 -14.18 -16.59
N LEU A 125 31.69 -13.41 -17.61
CA LEU A 125 32.86 -13.66 -18.44
C LEU A 125 33.93 -12.61 -18.09
N ASP A 126 35.12 -13.15 -17.76
CA ASP A 126 36.44 -12.57 -17.47
C ASP A 126 36.62 -11.65 -16.26
#